data_AF-A0AAV7EF76-F1
#
_entry.id   AF-A0AAV7EF76-F1
#
_cell.length_a   1.000
_cell.length_b   1.000
_cell.length_c   1.000
_cell.angle_alpha   90.00
_cell.angle_beta   90.00
_cell.angle_gamma   90.00
#
_symmetry.space_group_name_H-M   'P 1'
#
loop_
_entity.id
_entity.type
_entity.pdbx_description
1 polymer ?
#
loop_
_entity_poly.entity_id
_entity_poly.type
_entity_poly.pdbx_seq_one_letter_code
_entity_poly.pdbx_strand_id
1 'polypeptide(L)'
;MEKEPQVSPVMLRPLEKGPRRKRSRRAICCCCTATSTTTTKHHDGEEGAAGVMFDGESDDERAEVERKIAALQRIVPGGESLEVDRLFEETADYILALEGKVIAMKLLANLFQGLQKEETKVGG
;
A
#
# COMPACT_ATOMS: atom_id res chain seq x y z
N MET A 1 45.89 13.92 34.56
CA MET A 1 46.17 12.77 33.68
C MET A 1 44.83 12.24 33.21
N GLU A 2 44.35 12.82 32.12
CA GLU A 2 43.05 12.53 31.54
C GLU A 2 43.12 11.15 30.87
N LYS A 3 42.25 10.22 31.28
CA LYS A 3 42.09 8.94 30.59
C LYS A 3 41.15 9.18 29.41
N GLU A 4 41.70 9.13 28.20
CA GLU A 4 40.89 9.01 26.98
C GLU A 4 39.99 7.77 27.06
N PRO A 5 38.70 7.88 26.76
CA PRO A 5 37.86 6.71 26.56
C PRO A 5 38.17 6.14 25.17
N GLN A 6 38.69 4.92 25.14
CA GLN A 6 38.91 4.15 23.93
C GLN A 6 37.56 3.84 23.27
N VAL A 7 37.12 4.69 22.34
CA VAL A 7 36.00 4.40 21.45
C VAL A 7 36.51 3.45 20.39
N SER A 8 36.21 2.16 20.56
CA SER A 8 36.49 1.16 19.55
C SER A 8 35.73 1.51 18.26
N PRO A 9 36.38 1.51 17.09
CA PRO A 9 35.71 1.81 15.84
C PRO A 9 34.71 0.69 15.57
N VAL A 10 33.43 1.05 15.58
CA VAL A 10 32.37 0.17 15.09
C VAL A 10 32.65 -0.04 13.61
N MET A 11 33.19 -1.21 13.27
CA MET A 11 33.32 -1.68 11.90
C MET A 11 31.91 -1.78 11.31
N LEU A 12 31.47 -0.70 10.65
CA LEU A 12 30.26 -0.69 9.84
C LEU A 12 30.45 -1.75 8.76
N ARG A 13 29.65 -2.82 8.83
CA ARG A 13 29.65 -3.87 7.83
C ARG A 13 29.33 -3.24 6.47
N PRO A 14 30.09 -3.55 5.41
CA PRO A 14 29.77 -3.09 4.07
C PRO A 14 28.33 -3.46 3.71
N LEU A 15 27.55 -2.47 3.25
CA LEU A 15 26.25 -2.71 2.65
C LEU A 15 26.50 -3.50 1.35
N GLU A 16 26.30 -4.81 1.42
CA GLU A 16 26.31 -5.70 0.26
C GLU A 16 25.27 -5.17 -0.73
N LYS A 17 25.75 -4.54 -1.81
CA LYS A 17 24.92 -4.05 -2.90
C LYS A 17 24.36 -5.26 -3.65
N GLY A 18 23.13 -5.63 -3.30
CA GLY A 18 22.39 -6.69 -4.00
C GLY A 18 22.34 -6.45 -5.52
N PRO A 19 22.23 -7.52 -6.32
CA PRO A 19 22.24 -7.42 -7.77
C PRO A 19 21.13 -6.49 -8.27
N ARG A 20 21.52 -5.44 -9.00
CA ARG A 20 20.60 -4.60 -9.79
C ARG A 20 19.86 -5.49 -10.77
N ARG A 21 18.62 -5.87 -10.43
CA ARG A 21 17.69 -6.45 -11.39
C ARG A 21 17.50 -5.41 -12.49
N LYS A 22 18.10 -5.67 -13.65
CA LYS A 22 17.85 -4.91 -14.88
C LYS A 22 16.35 -5.00 -15.11
N ARG A 23 15.64 -3.91 -14.79
CA ARG A 23 14.25 -3.73 -15.21
C ARG A 23 14.32 -3.71 -16.73
N SER A 24 14.12 -4.88 -17.32
CA SER A 24 13.85 -4.99 -18.74
C SER A 24 12.74 -4.01 -18.99
N ARG A 25 13.05 -2.93 -19.71
CA ARG A 25 12.04 -2.12 -20.34
C ARG A 25 11.37 -3.06 -21.33
N ARG A 26 10.42 -3.88 -20.83
CA ARG A 26 9.28 -4.25 -21.63
C ARG A 26 8.66 -2.91 -21.94
N ALA A 27 9.01 -2.37 -23.10
CA ALA A 27 8.05 -1.61 -23.87
C ALA A 27 6.79 -2.47 -23.79
N ILE A 28 5.80 -1.96 -23.09
CA ILE A 28 4.45 -2.47 -23.22
C ILE A 28 4.16 -2.20 -24.70
N CYS A 29 4.39 -3.20 -25.55
CA CYS A 29 3.75 -3.24 -26.86
C CYS A 29 2.28 -3.26 -26.49
N CYS A 30 1.65 -2.12 -26.73
CA CYS A 30 0.23 -1.87 -26.53
C CYS A 30 -0.64 -2.69 -27.53
N CYS A 31 -0.14 -3.83 -28.00
CA CYS A 31 -0.60 -4.47 -29.22
C CYS A 31 -0.93 -5.98 -29.11
N CYS A 32 -0.77 -6.62 -27.94
CA CYS A 32 -0.97 -8.09 -27.87
C CYS A 32 -1.85 -8.53 -26.69
N THR A 33 -3.10 -8.09 -26.63
CA THR A 33 -4.15 -8.95 -26.07
C THR A 33 -4.45 -10.03 -27.10
N ALA A 34 -3.69 -11.13 -27.02
CA ALA A 34 -3.98 -12.33 -27.78
C ALA A 34 -5.32 -12.92 -27.28
N THR A 35 -6.43 -12.49 -27.88
CA THR A 35 -7.68 -13.23 -27.83
C THR A 35 -7.52 -14.42 -28.78
N SER A 36 -7.39 -15.61 -28.21
CA SER A 36 -7.43 -16.87 -28.96
C SER A 36 -8.85 -17.07 -29.49
N THR A 37 -9.14 -16.64 -30.71
CA THR A 37 -10.33 -17.06 -31.45
C THR A 37 -9.91 -17.96 -32.60
N THR A 38 -10.43 -19.18 -32.56
CA THR A 38 -10.23 -20.23 -33.55
C THR A 38 -10.92 -19.87 -34.87
N THR A 39 -10.10 -19.64 -35.89
CA THR A 39 -10.25 -20.14 -37.28
C THR A 39 -11.59 -19.91 -38.00
N THR A 40 -11.61 -19.03 -39.00
CA THR A 40 -11.51 -19.36 -40.44
C THR A 40 -12.21 -18.34 -41.35
N LYS A 41 -11.52 -18.08 -42.47
CA LYS A 41 -11.95 -17.51 -43.76
C LYS A 41 -11.77 -16.00 -43.97
N HIS A 42 -10.90 -15.75 -44.94
CA HIS A 42 -10.46 -14.51 -45.58
C HIS A 42 -11.61 -13.63 -46.09
N HIS A 43 -11.43 -12.31 -46.00
CA HIS A 43 -11.68 -11.33 -47.07
C HIS A 43 -10.88 -10.05 -46.76
N ASP A 44 -10.11 -9.57 -47.74
CA ASP A 44 -9.30 -8.34 -47.67
C ASP A 44 -10.17 -7.07 -47.74
N GLY A 45 -9.90 -6.06 -46.90
CA GLY A 45 -10.39 -4.70 -47.11
C GLY A 45 -10.70 -3.85 -45.87
N GLU A 46 -9.95 -2.74 -45.75
CA GLU A 46 -10.31 -1.44 -45.15
C GLU A 46 -10.03 -1.16 -43.66
N GLU A 47 -9.27 -0.08 -43.43
CA GLU A 47 -8.97 0.53 -42.12
C GLU A 47 -10.26 1.03 -41.45
N GLY A 48 -10.76 0.26 -40.49
CA GLY A 48 -11.79 0.69 -39.55
C GLY A 48 -11.18 0.86 -38.17
N ALA A 49 -11.23 2.08 -37.64
CA ALA A 49 -10.83 2.40 -36.28
C ALA A 49 -11.47 1.40 -35.30
N ALA A 50 -10.64 0.56 -34.68
CA ALA A 50 -11.05 -0.27 -33.56
C ALA A 50 -11.28 0.65 -32.35
N GLY A 51 -12.44 1.30 -32.33
CA GLY A 51 -13.00 1.88 -31.13
C GLY A 51 -13.08 0.75 -30.12
N VAL A 52 -12.25 0.82 -29.08
CA VAL A 52 -12.44 0.01 -27.89
C VAL A 52 -13.79 0.43 -27.34
N MET A 53 -14.83 -0.36 -27.60
CA MET A 53 -16.08 -0.21 -26.90
C MET A 53 -15.78 -0.56 -25.45
N PHE A 54 -15.62 0.47 -24.63
CA PHE A 54 -15.67 0.33 -23.19
C PHE A 54 -17.07 -0.21 -22.93
N ASP A 55 -17.16 -1.51 -22.66
CA ASP A 55 -18.37 -2.18 -22.22
C ASP A 55 -18.91 -1.32 -21.07
N GLY A 56 -20.07 -0.73 -21.29
CA GLY A 56 -20.62 0.30 -20.41
C GLY A 56 -20.72 -0.30 -19.01
N GLU A 57 -20.03 0.30 -18.06
CA GLU A 57 -20.14 -0.03 -16.65
C GLU A 57 -21.63 -0.16 -16.32
N SER A 58 -22.03 -1.36 -15.91
CA SER A 58 -23.43 -1.63 -15.60
C SER A 58 -23.86 -0.67 -14.49
N ASP A 59 -25.08 -0.16 -14.55
CA ASP A 59 -25.62 0.74 -13.53
C ASP A 59 -25.51 0.11 -12.11
N ASP A 60 -25.48 -1.22 -12.04
CA ASP A 60 -25.31 -1.99 -10.81
C ASP A 60 -23.88 -1.90 -10.23
N GLU A 61 -22.84 -1.89 -11.09
CA GLU A 61 -21.43 -1.75 -10.69
C GLU A 61 -21.16 -0.34 -10.14
N ARG A 62 -21.68 0.68 -10.83
CA ARG A 62 -21.59 2.07 -10.38
C ARG A 62 -22.29 2.27 -9.04
N ALA A 63 -23.49 1.70 -8.86
CA ALA A 63 -24.20 1.75 -7.59
C ALA A 63 -23.45 1.03 -6.46
N GLU A 64 -22.70 -0.04 -6.75
CA GLU A 64 -21.87 -0.70 -5.76
C GLU A 64 -20.69 0.18 -5.31
N VAL A 65 -20.04 0.88 -6.24
CA VAL A 65 -18.95 1.81 -5.92
C VAL A 65 -19.46 2.95 -5.04
N GLU A 66 -20.61 3.53 -5.35
CA GLU A 66 -21.22 4.59 -4.53
C GLU A 66 -21.53 4.11 -3.10
N ARG A 67 -22.03 2.88 -2.93
CA ARG A 67 -22.23 2.26 -1.60
C ARG A 67 -20.92 2.10 -0.83
N LYS A 68 -19.83 1.71 -1.49
CA LYS A 68 -18.51 1.58 -0.87
C LYS A 68 -17.94 2.94 -0.46
N ILE A 69 -18.09 3.96 -1.29
CA ILE A 69 -17.68 5.34 -0.97
C ILE A 69 -18.46 5.82 0.26
N ALA A 70 -19.78 5.66 0.30
CA ALA A 70 -20.60 6.06 1.44
C ALA A 70 -20.21 5.34 2.74
N ALA A 71 -19.88 4.04 2.66
CA ALA A 71 -19.37 3.29 3.79
C ALA A 71 -18.03 3.83 4.30
N LEU A 72 -17.15 4.25 3.38
CA LEU A 72 -15.85 4.83 3.71
C LEU A 72 -15.98 6.22 4.36
N GLN A 73 -16.84 7.08 3.82
CA GLN A 73 -17.13 8.41 4.37
C GLN A 73 -17.58 8.36 5.84
N ARG A 74 -18.34 7.33 6.22
CA ARG A 74 -18.84 7.16 7.60
C ARG A 74 -17.74 6.79 8.61
N ILE A 75 -16.69 6.09 8.17
CA ILE A 75 -15.61 5.63 9.07
C ILE A 75 -14.42 6.59 9.13
N VAL A 76 -14.22 7.38 8.07
CA VAL A 76 -13.13 8.35 7.98
C VAL A 76 -13.54 9.63 8.70
N PRO A 77 -12.71 10.16 9.61
CA PRO A 77 -12.98 11.45 10.26
C PRO A 77 -13.20 12.56 9.23
N GLY A 78 -14.34 13.24 9.30
CA GLY A 78 -14.70 14.29 8.34
C GLY A 78 -15.09 13.78 6.95
N GLY A 79 -15.19 12.47 6.72
CA GLY A 79 -15.43 11.89 5.39
C GLY A 79 -16.73 12.30 4.71
N GLU A 80 -17.80 12.59 5.46
CA GLU A 80 -19.12 12.96 4.93
C GLU A 80 -19.11 14.27 4.11
N SER A 81 -18.11 15.15 4.32
CA SER A 81 -17.97 16.42 3.61
C SER A 81 -16.86 16.41 2.55
N LEU A 82 -16.17 15.27 2.35
CA LEU A 82 -15.04 15.16 1.43
C LEU A 82 -15.46 14.63 0.06
N GLU A 83 -14.82 15.20 -0.98
CA GLU A 83 -14.80 14.63 -2.32
C GLU A 83 -14.01 13.32 -2.35
N VAL A 84 -14.27 12.47 -3.35
CA VAL A 84 -13.74 11.09 -3.43
C VAL A 84 -12.21 11.03 -3.37
N ASP A 85 -11.51 11.90 -4.09
CA ASP A 85 -10.04 11.89 -4.11
C ASP A 85 -9.45 12.25 -2.74
N ARG A 86 -9.99 13.29 -2.08
CA ARG A 86 -9.58 13.69 -0.73
C ARG A 86 -9.99 12.67 0.33
N LEU A 87 -11.11 11.98 0.12
CA LEU A 87 -11.54 10.91 1.01
C LEU A 87 -10.49 9.79 1.06
N PHE A 88 -9.87 9.45 -0.08
CA PHE A 88 -8.80 8.44 -0.10
C PHE A 88 -7.51 8.92 0.56
N GLU A 89 -7.13 10.19 0.38
CA GLU A 89 -5.99 10.80 1.07
C GLU A 89 -6.20 10.78 2.59
N GLU A 90 -7.34 11.28 3.08
CA GLU A 90 -7.68 11.27 4.51
C GLU A 90 -7.82 9.84 5.05
N THR A 91 -8.30 8.90 4.24
CA THR A 91 -8.32 7.47 4.62
C THR A 91 -6.92 6.93 4.84
N ALA A 92 -5.96 7.25 3.96
CA ALA A 92 -4.58 6.80 4.10
C ALA A 92 -3.95 7.36 5.38
N ASP A 93 -4.13 8.65 5.64
CA ASP A 93 -3.65 9.31 6.85
C ASP A 93 -4.31 8.73 8.10
N TYR A 94 -5.62 8.48 8.06
CA TYR A 94 -6.35 7.90 9.19
C TYR A 94 -5.87 6.48 9.51
N ILE A 95 -5.63 5.63 8.50
CA ILE A 95 -5.06 4.28 8.70
C ILE A 95 -3.70 4.39 9.39
N LEU A 96 -2.80 5.26 8.91
CA LEU A 96 -1.48 5.44 9.51
C LEU A 96 -1.59 5.94 10.97
N ALA A 97 -2.51 6.86 11.25
CA ALA A 97 -2.76 7.35 12.59
C ALA A 97 -3.29 6.25 13.53
N LEU A 98 -4.17 5.37 13.03
CA LEU A 98 -4.65 4.21 13.78
C LEU A 98 -3.53 3.22 14.09
N GLU A 99 -2.68 2.91 13.11
CA GLU A 99 -1.51 2.05 13.31
C GLU A 99 -0.56 2.63 14.37
N GLY A 100 -0.25 3.92 14.29
CA GLY A 100 0.56 4.62 15.28
C GLY A 100 -0.01 4.53 16.70
N LYS A 101 -1.33 4.71 16.85
CA LYS A 101 -2.02 4.56 18.14
C LYS A 101 -1.89 3.14 18.70
N VAL A 102 -2.13 2.13 17.87
CA VAL A 102 -2.02 0.72 18.29
C VAL A 102 -0.58 0.38 18.70
N ILE A 103 0.41 0.85 17.95
CA ILE A 103 1.83 0.65 18.28
C ILE A 103 2.17 1.29 19.62
N ALA A 104 1.78 2.55 19.84
CA ALA A 104 2.02 3.26 21.09
C ALA A 104 1.41 2.53 22.30
N MET A 105 0.14 2.12 22.21
CA MET A 105 -0.53 1.40 23.28
C MET A 105 0.14 0.06 23.58
N LYS A 106 0.59 -0.68 22.56
CA LYS A 106 1.34 -1.93 22.75
C LYS A 106 2.68 -1.69 23.44
N LEU A 107 3.41 -0.65 23.05
CA LEU A 107 4.68 -0.29 23.70
C LEU A 107 4.48 0.07 25.18
N LEU A 108 3.46 0.88 25.49
CA LEU A 108 3.10 1.23 26.86
C LEU A 108 2.68 0.00 27.67
N ALA A 109 1.83 -0.87 27.11
CA ALA A 109 1.41 -2.10 27.77
C ALA A 109 2.61 -3.02 28.08
N ASN A 110 3.53 -3.17 27.12
CA ASN A 110 4.74 -3.97 27.31
C ASN A 110 5.66 -3.38 28.38
N LEU A 111 5.80 -2.05 28.41
CA LEU A 111 6.56 -1.34 29.44
C LEU A 111 5.96 -1.61 30.83
N PHE A 112 4.66 -1.41 31.01
CA PHE A 112 4.00 -1.66 32.29
C PHE A 112 4.06 -3.13 32.72
N GLN A 113 3.94 -4.07 31.77
CA GLN A 113 4.10 -5.49 32.07
C GLN A 113 5.55 -5.85 32.46
N GLY A 114 6.54 -5.15 31.90
CA GLY A 114 7.94 -5.25 32.31
C GLY A 114 8.18 -4.72 33.72
N LEU A 115 7.65 -3.54 34.05
CA LEU A 115 7.76 -2.91 35.37
C LEU A 115 7.13 -3.79 36.47
N GLN A 116 5.95 -4.37 36.23
CA GLN A 116 5.29 -5.24 37.21
C GLN A 116 6.10 -6.51 37.54
N LYS A 117 6.94 -6.98 36.63
CA LYS A 117 7.83 -8.12 36.87
C LYS A 117 9.08 -7.75 37.68
N GLU A 118 9.44 -6.47 37.73
CA GLU A 118 10.58 -5.97 38.51
C GLU A 118 10.17 -5.66 39.97
N GLU A 119 8.98 -5.07 40.18
CA GLU A 119 8.44 -4.78 41.52
C GLU A 119 8.16 -6.04 42.36
N THR A 120 7.86 -7.18 41.74
CA THR A 120 7.58 -8.44 42.46
C THR A 120 8.83 -9.22 42.89
N LYS A 121 10.04 -8.66 42.69
CA LYS A 121 11.32 -9.29 43.07
C LYS A 121 12.02 -8.65 44.28
N VAL A 122 11.43 -7.60 44.89
CA VAL A 122 11.91 -7.00 46.15
C VAL A 122 11.00 -7.45 47.30
N GLY A 123 11.16 -8.70 47.72
CA GLY A 123 10.47 -9.27 48.89
C GLY A 123 11.25 -10.49 49.35
N GLY A 124 12.20 -10.26 50.27
CA GLY A 124 12.94 -11.29 50.98
C GLY A 124 12.17 -11.85 52.17
#